data_AF-A0A4Q0Y5L2-F1
#
_entry.id   AF-A0A4Q0Y5L2-F1
#
_cell.length_a   1.000
_cell.length_b   1.000
_cell.length_c   1.000
_cell.angle_alpha   90.00
_cell.angle_beta   90.00
_cell.angle_gamma   90.00
#
_symmetry.space_group_name_H-M   'P 1'
#
loop_
_entity.id
_entity.type
_entity.pdbx_description
1 polymer ?
#
loop_
_entity_poly.entity_id
_entity_poly.type
_entity_poly.pdbx_seq_one_letter_code
_entity_poly.pdbx_strand_id
1 'polypeptide(L)'
;MQIKILKDIKTESLLIYVRSVLEDLTNQLENNKYKIDLKNPEISAEIKKNIYFLHNNLEKSVLTQKELARKLISTKDEKNRYKALAFYYNTLLQEIQASLKEGNHWIPEHIVFSLLCEWVIEEEKPISSFTFLNDVDYIKLLSFYEEPKSTKEYRKNLLKMYKISSSMIEKLKDSKFKNNKPKKSKVK
;
A
#
# COMPACT_ATOMS: atom_id res chain seq x y z
N MET A 1 2.74 22.96 4.89
CA MET A 1 2.94 22.08 3.72
C MET A 1 1.76 22.35 2.81
N GLN A 2 1.97 22.73 1.55
CA GLN A 2 0.85 22.93 0.61
C GLN A 2 0.09 21.61 0.47
N ILE A 3 -1.25 21.66 0.36
CA ILE A 3 -2.14 20.49 0.39
C ILE A 3 -1.74 19.44 -0.66
N LYS A 4 -1.35 19.87 -1.87
CA LYS A 4 -0.88 18.99 -2.95
C LYS A 4 0.36 18.17 -2.57
N ILE A 5 1.37 18.80 -1.97
CA ILE A 5 2.61 18.14 -1.55
C ILE A 5 2.34 17.10 -0.45
N LEU A 6 1.37 17.36 0.43
CA LEU A 6 0.99 16.41 1.48
C LEU A 6 0.32 15.16 0.90
N LYS A 7 -0.58 15.33 -0.06
CA LYS A 7 -1.24 14.24 -0.80
C LYS A 7 -0.21 13.37 -1.53
N ASP A 8 0.74 13.99 -2.21
CA ASP A 8 1.81 13.28 -2.92
C ASP A 8 2.65 12.43 -1.97
N ILE A 9 2.99 12.97 -0.79
CA ILE A 9 3.72 12.21 0.24
C ILE A 9 2.90 11.05 0.78
N LYS A 10 1.61 11.24 1.11
CA LYS A 10 0.77 10.14 1.60
C LYS A 10 0.63 9.03 0.56
N THR A 11 0.43 9.41 -0.69
CA THR A 11 0.37 8.48 -1.82
C THR A 11 1.66 7.69 -1.91
N GLU A 12 2.80 8.36 -1.98
CA GLU A 12 4.09 7.69 -2.10
C GLU A 12 4.37 6.79 -0.88
N SER A 13 4.01 7.20 0.34
CA SER A 13 4.09 6.34 1.53
C SER A 13 3.24 5.08 1.42
N LEU A 14 2.01 5.18 0.90
CA LEU A 14 1.16 4.02 0.60
C LEU A 14 1.83 3.11 -0.42
N LEU A 15 2.39 3.69 -1.48
CA LEU A 15 3.06 2.93 -2.52
C LEU A 15 4.35 2.26 -2.05
N ILE A 16 5.09 2.83 -1.09
CA ILE A 16 6.26 2.17 -0.47
C ILE A 16 5.80 0.90 0.28
N TYR A 17 4.66 0.96 0.97
CA TYR A 17 4.06 -0.22 1.60
C TYR A 17 3.63 -1.25 0.56
N VAL A 18 2.85 -0.83 -0.45
CA VAL A 18 2.37 -1.71 -1.53
C VAL A 18 3.53 -2.36 -2.29
N ARG A 19 4.59 -1.60 -2.59
CA ARG A 19 5.81 -2.12 -3.23
C ARG A 19 6.42 -3.25 -2.39
N SER A 20 6.56 -3.04 -1.07
CA SER A 20 7.12 -4.05 -0.17
C SER A 20 6.29 -5.34 -0.15
N VAL A 21 4.96 -5.23 -0.15
CA VAL A 21 4.06 -6.39 -0.20
C VAL A 21 4.14 -7.11 -1.55
N LEU A 22 4.17 -6.35 -2.65
CA LEU A 22 4.28 -6.92 -3.99
C LEU A 22 5.64 -7.59 -4.23
N GLU A 23 6.74 -7.00 -3.76
CA GLU A 23 8.08 -7.56 -3.88
C GLU A 23 8.17 -8.91 -3.16
N ASP A 24 7.66 -9.00 -1.93
CA ASP A 24 7.58 -10.28 -1.20
C ASP A 24 6.66 -11.27 -1.92
N LEU A 25 5.48 -10.83 -2.38
CA LEU A 25 4.54 -11.69 -3.10
C LEU A 25 5.11 -12.25 -4.40
N THR A 26 5.77 -11.43 -5.22
CA THR A 26 6.41 -11.89 -6.46
C THR A 26 7.52 -12.90 -6.17
N ASN A 27 8.33 -12.65 -5.14
CA ASN A 27 9.35 -13.61 -4.70
C ASN A 27 8.73 -14.94 -4.26
N GLN A 28 7.62 -14.91 -3.51
CA GLN A 28 6.94 -16.15 -3.09
C GLN A 28 6.30 -16.90 -4.26
N LEU A 29 5.73 -16.18 -5.24
CA LEU A 29 5.17 -16.77 -6.46
C LEU A 29 6.24 -17.46 -7.32
N GLU A 30 7.38 -16.81 -7.53
CA GLU A 30 8.50 -17.34 -8.31
C GLU A 30 9.13 -18.57 -7.66
N ASN A 31 9.19 -18.59 -6.33
CA ASN A 31 9.72 -19.70 -5.55
C ASN A 31 8.67 -20.78 -5.23
N ASN A 32 7.46 -20.71 -5.79
CA ASN A 32 6.33 -21.62 -5.52
C ASN A 32 5.97 -21.77 -4.03
N LYS A 33 6.27 -20.75 -3.21
CA LYS A 33 5.91 -20.70 -1.77
C LYS A 33 4.50 -20.15 -1.55
N TYR A 34 3.97 -19.46 -2.56
CA TYR A 34 2.61 -18.96 -2.58
C TYR A 34 1.95 -19.30 -3.92
N LYS A 35 0.64 -19.53 -3.90
CA LYS A 35 -0.16 -19.74 -5.11
C LYS A 35 -1.44 -18.93 -4.99
N ILE A 36 -1.72 -18.15 -6.02
CA ILE A 36 -3.05 -17.56 -6.24
C ILE A 36 -3.96 -18.71 -6.63
N ASP A 37 -4.76 -19.17 -5.67
CA ASP A 37 -5.64 -20.33 -5.82
C ASP A 37 -7.08 -19.87 -6.03
N LEU A 38 -7.33 -19.35 -7.24
CA LEU A 38 -8.68 -19.09 -7.74
C LEU A 38 -9.09 -20.24 -8.65
N LYS A 39 -10.38 -20.57 -8.68
CA LYS A 39 -10.88 -21.78 -9.37
C LYS A 39 -10.66 -21.76 -10.88
N ASN A 40 -10.49 -20.57 -11.46
CA ASN A 40 -10.22 -20.39 -12.88
C ASN A 40 -8.73 -20.04 -13.09
N PRO A 41 -7.97 -20.85 -13.85
CA PRO A 41 -6.58 -20.56 -14.20
C PRO A 41 -6.38 -19.24 -14.95
N GLU A 42 -7.33 -18.85 -15.81
CA GLU A 42 -7.27 -17.58 -16.56
C GLU A 42 -7.40 -16.39 -15.62
N ILE A 43 -8.31 -16.47 -14.65
CA ILE A 43 -8.46 -15.46 -13.59
C ILE A 43 -7.16 -15.38 -12.77
N SER A 44 -6.63 -16.53 -12.36
CA SER A 44 -5.36 -16.58 -11.61
C SER A 44 -4.20 -15.95 -12.40
N ALA A 45 -4.15 -16.17 -13.73
CA ALA A 45 -3.17 -15.57 -14.61
C ALA A 45 -3.36 -14.05 -14.74
N GLU A 46 -4.60 -13.57 -14.82
CA GLU A 46 -4.92 -12.14 -14.87
C GLU A 46 -4.53 -11.43 -13.57
N ILE A 47 -4.79 -12.04 -12.40
CA ILE A 47 -4.33 -11.52 -11.11
C ILE A 47 -2.80 -11.42 -11.08
N LYS A 48 -2.09 -12.50 -11.47
CA LYS A 48 -0.62 -12.52 -11.55
C LYS A 48 -0.09 -11.41 -12.45
N LYS A 49 -0.66 -11.27 -13.64
CA LYS A 49 -0.27 -10.24 -14.61
C LYS A 49 -0.35 -8.83 -14.00
N ASN A 50 -1.43 -8.52 -13.27
CA ASN A 50 -1.61 -7.22 -12.63
C ASN A 50 -0.66 -7.02 -11.43
N ILE A 51 -0.38 -8.06 -10.65
CA ILE A 51 0.67 -8.03 -9.59
C ILE A 51 2.03 -7.65 -10.19
N TYR A 52 2.46 -8.34 -11.24
CA TYR A 52 3.74 -8.06 -11.89
C TYR A 52 3.76 -6.68 -12.55
N PHE A 53 2.66 -6.27 -13.20
CA PHE A 53 2.53 -4.93 -13.78
C PHE A 53 2.73 -3.84 -12.71
N LEU A 54 2.03 -3.94 -11.58
CA LEU A 54 2.17 -2.99 -10.48
C LEU A 54 3.58 -3.01 -9.91
N HIS A 55 4.13 -4.19 -9.61
CA HIS A 55 5.47 -4.33 -9.04
C HIS A 55 6.54 -3.67 -9.93
N ASN A 56 6.54 -3.99 -11.23
CA ASN A 56 7.53 -3.47 -12.19
C ASN A 56 7.45 -1.95 -12.35
N ASN A 57 6.26 -1.34 -12.23
CA ASN A 57 6.11 0.11 -12.29
C ASN A 57 6.53 0.80 -10.98
N LEU A 58 6.22 0.19 -9.84
CA LEU A 58 6.64 0.67 -8.52
C LEU A 58 8.15 0.60 -8.35
N GLU A 59 8.80 -0.46 -8.85
CA GLU A 59 10.25 -0.62 -8.79
C GLU A 59 11.00 0.55 -9.45
N LYS A 60 10.44 1.10 -10.54
CA LYS A 60 11.02 2.21 -11.31
C LYS A 60 10.82 3.58 -10.66
N SER A 61 9.83 3.74 -9.78
CA SER A 61 9.30 5.07 -9.43
C SER A 61 9.11 5.33 -7.92
N VAL A 62 9.13 4.29 -7.09
CA VAL A 62 8.84 4.38 -5.65
C VAL A 62 10.00 3.82 -4.87
N LEU A 63 10.43 4.43 -3.76
CA LEU A 63 11.55 3.93 -2.96
C LEU A 63 11.20 2.60 -2.26
N THR A 64 12.22 1.76 -2.02
CA THR A 64 12.13 0.68 -1.04
C THR A 64 12.17 1.24 0.39
N GLN A 65 11.73 0.44 1.37
CA GLN A 65 11.92 0.77 2.80
C GLN A 65 13.40 1.02 3.14
N LYS A 66 14.31 0.21 2.57
CA LYS A 66 15.76 0.33 2.81
C LYS A 66 16.31 1.66 2.26
N GLU A 67 15.89 2.05 1.07
CA GLU A 67 16.30 3.33 0.47
C GLU A 67 15.74 4.52 1.26
N LEU A 68 14.48 4.47 1.69
CA LEU A 68 13.88 5.48 2.56
C LEU A 68 14.70 5.66 3.85
N ALA A 69 15.09 4.55 4.49
CA ALA A 69 15.93 4.58 5.69
C ALA A 69 17.29 5.24 5.43
N ARG A 70 17.95 4.93 4.31
CA ARG A 70 19.22 5.58 3.92
C ARG A 70 19.05 7.08 3.65
N LYS A 71 17.96 7.48 2.99
CA LYS A 71 17.66 8.90 2.69
C LYS A 71 17.43 9.73 3.95
N LEU A 72 16.79 9.16 4.98
CA LEU A 72 16.62 9.80 6.29
C LEU A 72 17.93 10.15 7.00
N ILE A 73 18.97 9.34 6.80
CA ILE A 73 20.29 9.49 7.42
C ILE A 73 21.16 10.47 6.63
N SER A 74 21.11 10.41 5.30
CA SER A 74 22.07 11.09 4.41
C SER A 74 21.71 12.53 4.02
N THR A 75 20.43 12.93 4.02
CA THR A 75 20.01 14.22 3.45
C THR A 75 19.77 15.29 4.53
N LYS A 76 20.49 16.43 4.44
CA LYS A 76 20.24 17.61 5.30
C LYS A 76 19.07 18.46 4.79
N ASP A 77 18.94 18.64 3.47
CA ASP A 77 17.99 19.60 2.88
C ASP A 77 16.58 19.03 2.64
N GLU A 78 16.44 17.75 2.28
CA GLU A 78 15.13 17.09 2.07
C GLU A 78 14.60 16.33 3.29
N LYS A 79 15.27 16.50 4.44
CA LYS A 79 15.03 15.70 5.65
C LYS A 79 13.56 15.70 6.08
N ASN A 80 12.85 16.81 5.88
CA ASN A 80 11.44 16.93 6.27
C ASN A 80 10.49 16.13 5.37
N ARG A 81 10.78 16.02 4.07
CA ARG A 81 10.00 15.19 3.14
C ARG A 81 10.17 13.72 3.48
N TYR A 82 11.40 13.25 3.63
CA TYR A 82 11.66 11.84 3.99
C TYR A 82 11.15 11.50 5.39
N LYS A 83 11.21 12.42 6.36
CA LYS A 83 10.57 12.24 7.68
C LYS A 83 9.05 12.09 7.57
N ALA A 84 8.40 12.90 6.73
CA ALA A 84 6.97 12.78 6.49
C ALA A 84 6.63 11.45 5.82
N LEU A 85 7.40 11.06 4.78
CA LEU A 85 7.24 9.76 4.11
C LEU A 85 7.35 8.60 5.11
N ALA A 86 8.38 8.61 5.95
CA ALA A 86 8.59 7.60 6.97
C ALA A 86 7.50 7.60 8.05
N PHE A 87 7.01 8.78 8.45
CA PHE A 87 5.91 8.89 9.40
C PHE A 87 4.63 8.21 8.88
N TYR A 88 4.24 8.50 7.64
CA TYR A 88 3.03 7.92 7.05
C TYR A 88 3.20 6.43 6.73
N TYR A 89 4.37 6.02 6.24
CA TYR A 89 4.71 4.61 6.07
C TYR A 89 4.61 3.83 7.40
N ASN A 90 5.18 4.38 8.48
CA ASN A 90 5.11 3.77 9.80
C ASN A 90 3.68 3.74 10.35
N THR A 91 2.85 4.72 10.00
CA THR A 91 1.42 4.73 10.37
C THR A 91 0.69 3.55 9.73
N LEU A 92 0.94 3.29 8.44
CA LEU A 92 0.39 2.11 7.74
C LEU A 92 0.88 0.81 8.37
N LEU A 93 2.18 0.71 8.68
CA LEU A 93 2.76 -0.48 9.33
C LEU A 93 2.16 -0.77 10.71
N GLN A 94 1.91 0.27 11.51
CA GLN A 94 1.29 0.10 12.82
C GLN A 94 -0.16 -0.38 12.69
N GLU A 95 -0.90 0.16 11.73
CA GLU A 95 -2.31 -0.19 11.51
C GLU A 95 -2.48 -1.64 11.02
N ILE A 96 -1.66 -2.07 10.05
CA ILE A 96 -1.67 -3.46 9.56
C ILE A 96 -1.26 -4.44 10.68
N GLN A 97 -0.23 -4.12 11.47
CA GLN A 97 0.22 -4.96 12.58
C GLN A 97 -0.81 -5.08 13.71
N ALA A 98 -1.54 -4.00 14.02
CA ALA A 98 -2.62 -4.04 15.00
C ALA A 98 -3.81 -4.88 14.51
N SER A 99 -4.04 -4.90 13.20
CA SER A 99 -5.21 -5.56 12.61
C SER A 99 -4.99 -7.02 12.25
N LEU A 100 -3.77 -7.42 11.91
CA LEU A 100 -3.42 -8.80 11.58
C LEU A 100 -2.92 -9.57 12.80
N LYS A 101 -3.77 -10.47 13.28
CA LYS A 101 -3.42 -11.47 14.30
C LYS A 101 -2.76 -12.70 13.66
N GLU A 102 -1.89 -13.36 14.42
CA GLU A 102 -1.31 -14.66 14.06
C GLU A 102 -2.41 -15.67 13.69
N GLY A 103 -2.16 -16.46 12.64
CA GLY A 103 -3.12 -17.45 12.13
C GLY A 103 -4.22 -16.92 11.20
N ASN A 104 -4.24 -15.61 10.89
CA ASN A 104 -5.10 -15.10 9.82
C ASN A 104 -4.62 -15.61 8.45
N HIS A 105 -5.53 -16.17 7.65
CA HIS A 105 -5.27 -16.50 6.24
C HIS A 105 -5.21 -15.19 5.44
N TRP A 106 -4.02 -14.62 5.38
CA TRP A 106 -3.70 -13.39 4.66
C TRP A 106 -3.84 -13.64 3.14
N ILE A 107 -4.51 -12.72 2.42
CA ILE A 107 -4.60 -12.72 0.94
C ILE A 107 -3.92 -11.44 0.43
N PRO A 108 -2.61 -11.49 0.11
CA PRO A 108 -1.78 -10.30 -0.05
C PRO A 108 -2.16 -9.45 -1.25
N GLU A 109 -2.43 -10.09 -2.38
CA GLU A 109 -2.88 -9.40 -3.58
C GLU A 109 -4.22 -8.71 -3.36
N HIS A 110 -5.11 -9.28 -2.53
CA HIS A 110 -6.38 -8.65 -2.23
C HIS A 110 -6.20 -7.39 -1.38
N ILE A 111 -5.33 -7.40 -0.35
CA ILE A 111 -5.00 -6.19 0.40
C ILE A 111 -4.45 -5.11 -0.54
N VAL A 112 -3.52 -5.47 -1.42
CA VAL A 112 -2.94 -4.52 -2.38
C VAL A 112 -4.02 -3.91 -3.26
N PHE A 113 -4.88 -4.73 -3.87
CA PHE A 113 -5.94 -4.22 -4.73
C PHE A 113 -6.97 -3.40 -3.97
N SER A 114 -7.36 -3.79 -2.76
CA SER A 114 -8.28 -3.00 -1.93
C SER A 114 -7.70 -1.63 -1.57
N LEU A 115 -6.45 -1.58 -1.11
CA LEU A 115 -5.76 -0.33 -0.77
C LEU A 115 -5.67 0.62 -1.97
N LEU A 116 -5.26 0.09 -3.13
CA LEU A 116 -5.11 0.90 -4.34
C LEU A 116 -6.47 1.31 -4.91
N CYS A 117 -7.47 0.43 -4.90
CA CYS A 117 -8.83 0.72 -5.35
C CYS A 117 -9.41 1.90 -4.55
N GLU A 118 -9.39 1.78 -3.22
CA GLU A 118 -9.92 2.81 -2.33
C GLU A 118 -9.17 4.13 -2.51
N TRP A 119 -7.84 4.10 -2.50
CA TRP A 119 -7.03 5.31 -2.69
C TRP A 119 -7.24 5.96 -4.07
N VAL A 120 -7.30 5.19 -5.16
CA VAL A 120 -7.46 5.74 -6.52
C VAL A 120 -8.86 6.29 -6.74
N ILE A 121 -9.90 5.59 -6.30
CA ILE A 121 -11.30 6.02 -6.46
C ILE A 121 -11.56 7.33 -5.70
N GLU A 122 -11.11 7.41 -4.45
CA GLU A 122 -11.42 8.56 -3.59
C GLU A 122 -10.65 9.82 -3.94
N GLU A 123 -9.47 9.70 -4.57
CA GLU A 123 -8.60 10.85 -4.83
C GLU A 123 -9.01 11.65 -6.09
N GLU A 124 -10.07 11.25 -6.81
CA GLU A 124 -10.80 11.87 -7.94
C GLU A 124 -9.95 12.43 -9.11
N LYS A 125 -8.63 12.45 -9.00
CA LYS A 125 -7.67 12.99 -9.97
C LYS A 125 -6.46 12.08 -10.08
N PRO A 126 -5.88 11.95 -11.28
CA PRO A 126 -4.73 11.11 -11.49
C PRO A 126 -3.64 11.54 -10.53
N ILE A 127 -3.11 10.57 -9.80
CA ILE A 127 -1.85 10.67 -9.11
C ILE A 127 -0.83 10.98 -10.20
N SER A 128 -0.59 12.27 -10.49
CA SER A 128 0.06 12.70 -11.74
C SER A 128 1.47 12.12 -11.90
N SER A 129 2.07 11.71 -10.80
CA SER A 129 3.39 11.07 -10.73
C SER A 129 3.34 9.54 -10.86
N PHE A 130 2.17 8.91 -10.73
CA PHE A 130 1.96 7.46 -10.72
C PHE A 130 0.75 7.07 -11.58
N THR A 131 0.73 7.52 -12.84
CA THR A 131 -0.42 7.35 -13.76
C THR A 131 -0.73 5.90 -14.10
N PHE A 132 0.25 5.00 -14.03
CA PHE A 132 0.08 3.56 -14.27
C PHE A 132 -0.96 2.93 -13.33
N LEU A 133 -1.25 3.55 -12.18
CA LEU A 133 -2.28 3.09 -11.26
C LEU A 133 -3.67 3.13 -11.89
N ASN A 134 -3.91 3.99 -12.89
CA ASN A 134 -5.18 4.10 -13.59
C ASN A 134 -5.36 3.03 -14.68
N ASP A 135 -4.30 2.32 -15.06
CA ASP A 135 -4.35 1.29 -16.10
C ASP A 135 -4.86 -0.06 -15.56
N VAL A 136 -5.16 -0.12 -14.26
CA VAL A 136 -5.59 -1.33 -13.55
C VAL A 136 -7.06 -1.22 -13.17
N ASP A 137 -7.85 -2.21 -13.61
CA ASP A 137 -9.26 -2.33 -13.23
C ASP A 137 -9.39 -3.04 -11.87
N TYR A 138 -9.15 -2.31 -10.78
CA TYR A 138 -9.18 -2.90 -9.44
C TYR A 138 -10.54 -3.48 -9.06
N ILE A 139 -11.64 -2.87 -9.50
CA ILE A 139 -13.00 -3.35 -9.22
C ILE A 139 -13.17 -4.74 -9.83
N LYS A 140 -12.76 -4.93 -11.09
CA LYS A 140 -12.78 -6.24 -11.73
C LYS A 140 -11.88 -7.24 -11.01
N LEU A 141 -10.64 -6.89 -10.67
CA LEU A 141 -9.73 -7.80 -9.98
C LEU A 141 -10.26 -8.25 -8.61
N LEU A 142 -10.85 -7.32 -7.86
CA LEU A 142 -11.49 -7.60 -6.57
C LEU A 142 -12.74 -8.48 -6.73
N SER A 143 -13.55 -8.26 -7.78
CA SER A 143 -14.75 -9.06 -8.05
C SER A 143 -14.46 -10.54 -8.26
N PHE A 144 -13.26 -10.89 -8.73
CA PHE A 144 -12.85 -12.28 -8.89
C PHE A 144 -12.77 -13.07 -7.58
N TYR A 145 -12.67 -12.39 -6.43
CA TYR A 145 -12.64 -13.02 -5.12
C TYR A 145 -14.05 -13.21 -4.52
N GLU A 146 -15.09 -12.59 -5.07
CA GLU A 146 -16.44 -12.56 -4.50
C GLU A 146 -17.31 -13.77 -4.88
N GLU A 147 -16.70 -14.95 -5.07
CA GLU A 147 -17.42 -16.10 -5.61
C GLU A 147 -18.65 -16.55 -4.77
N PRO A 148 -19.80 -16.82 -5.42
CA PRO A 148 -21.00 -17.30 -4.74
C PRO A 148 -20.85 -18.72 -4.13
N LYS A 149 -19.76 -19.45 -4.45
CA LYS A 149 -19.45 -20.80 -3.92
C LYS A 149 -18.20 -20.87 -3.02
N SER A 150 -17.68 -19.75 -2.53
CA SER A 150 -16.55 -19.76 -1.58
C SER A 150 -16.99 -20.20 -0.17
N THR A 151 -16.07 -20.79 0.61
CA THR A 151 -16.38 -21.19 2.00
C THR A 151 -16.70 -19.97 2.88
N LYS A 152 -17.46 -20.18 3.97
CA LYS A 152 -17.78 -19.11 4.93
C LYS A 152 -16.51 -18.50 5.54
N GLU A 153 -15.50 -19.32 5.82
CA GLU A 153 -14.22 -18.87 6.38
C GLU A 153 -13.43 -18.04 5.37
N TYR A 154 -13.39 -18.44 4.10
CA TYR A 154 -12.77 -17.64 3.04
C TYR A 154 -13.42 -16.25 2.93
N ARG A 155 -14.77 -16.18 2.89
CA ARG A 155 -15.49 -14.90 2.86
C ARG A 155 -15.19 -14.03 4.07
N LYS A 156 -15.10 -14.63 5.25
CA LYS A 156 -14.74 -13.92 6.48
C LYS A 156 -13.33 -13.34 6.38
N ASN A 157 -12.38 -14.09 5.83
CA ASN A 157 -11.01 -13.60 5.63
C ASN A 157 -10.94 -12.52 4.56
N LEU A 158 -11.68 -12.66 3.45
CA LEU A 158 -11.82 -11.63 2.43
C LEU A 158 -12.35 -10.30 3.02
N LEU A 159 -13.45 -10.37 3.77
CA LEU A 159 -14.03 -9.22 4.46
C LEU A 159 -13.07 -8.60 5.48
N LYS A 160 -12.23 -9.40 6.14
CA LYS A 160 -11.16 -8.86 7.00
C LYS A 160 -10.16 -8.08 6.15
N MET A 161 -9.69 -8.61 5.01
CA MET A 161 -8.73 -7.92 4.15
C MET A 161 -9.27 -6.55 3.68
N TYR A 162 -10.54 -6.50 3.29
CA TYR A 162 -11.22 -5.24 2.97
C TYR A 162 -11.22 -4.27 4.16
N LYS A 163 -11.72 -4.71 5.32
CA LYS A 163 -11.80 -3.86 6.52
C LYS A 163 -10.44 -3.32 6.96
N ILE A 164 -9.41 -4.14 6.86
CA ILE A 164 -8.04 -3.76 7.17
C ILE A 164 -7.56 -2.68 6.20
N SER A 165 -7.80 -2.89 4.91
CA SER A 165 -7.40 -1.94 3.87
C SER A 165 -8.07 -0.58 4.09
N SER A 166 -9.38 -0.55 4.36
CA SER A 166 -10.08 0.70 4.64
C SER A 166 -9.61 1.38 5.93
N SER A 167 -9.38 0.62 7.00
CA SER A 167 -8.80 1.16 8.25
C SER A 167 -7.43 1.82 7.99
N MET A 168 -6.60 1.20 7.16
CA MET A 168 -5.29 1.75 6.77
C MET A 168 -5.42 3.04 5.97
N ILE A 169 -6.35 3.13 5.02
CA ILE A 169 -6.59 4.34 4.24
C ILE A 169 -7.14 5.46 5.12
N GLU A 170 -8.14 5.19 5.96
CA GLU A 170 -8.67 6.15 6.94
C GLU A 170 -7.56 6.66 7.86
N LYS A 171 -6.75 5.76 8.43
CA LYS A 171 -5.63 6.13 9.30
C LYS A 171 -4.60 7.00 8.59
N LEU A 172 -4.25 6.65 7.35
CA LEU A 172 -3.33 7.42 6.53
C LEU A 172 -3.88 8.83 6.28
N LYS A 173 -5.18 8.97 5.98
CA LYS A 173 -5.84 10.26 5.77
C LYS A 173 -5.89 11.12 7.02
N ASP A 174 -6.23 10.54 8.16
CA ASP A 174 -6.42 11.27 9.41
C ASP A 174 -5.10 11.64 10.10
N SER A 175 -4.04 10.88 9.82
CA SER A 175 -2.73 11.15 10.41
C SER A 175 -2.18 12.51 9.95
N LYS A 176 -1.59 13.25 10.92
CA LYS A 176 -1.03 14.59 10.73
C LYS A 176 0.43 14.62 11.14
N PHE A 177 1.31 14.71 10.14
CA PHE A 177 2.73 14.93 10.38
C PHE A 177 2.98 16.34 10.97
N LYS A 178 3.50 16.40 12.20
CA LYS A 178 3.94 17.66 12.82
C LYS A 178 5.46 17.79 12.67
N ASN A 179 5.89 18.85 11.99
CA ASN A 179 7.31 19.15 11.86
C ASN A 179 7.78 19.86 13.14
N ASN A 180 8.47 19.15 14.03
CA ASN A 180 9.08 19.76 15.22
C ASN A 180 10.20 20.71 14.78
N LYS A 181 9.87 21.99 14.55
CA LYS A 181 10.88 23.05 14.62
C LYS A 181 11.29 23.16 16.09
N PRO A 182 12.59 23.12 16.45
CA PRO A 182 12.99 23.41 17.82
C PRO A 182 12.44 24.79 18.17
N LYS A 183 11.67 24.87 19.27
CA LYS A 183 11.28 26.16 19.85
C LYS A 183 12.58 26.92 20.07
N LYS A 184 12.77 28.07 19.40
CA LYS A 184 13.79 29.03 19.83
C LYS A 184 13.43 29.36 21.27
N SER A 185 14.21 28.86 22.22
CA SER A 185 14.18 29.32 23.60
C SER A 185 14.36 30.83 23.52
N LYS A 186 13.35 31.59 23.95
CA LYS A 186 13.57 33.00 24.24
C LYS A 186 14.58 33.01 25.39
N VAL A 187 15.82 33.35 25.07
CA VAL A 187 16.79 33.77 26.08
C VAL A 187 16.15 34.98 26.75
N LYS A 188 15.76 34.81 28.02
CA LYS A 188 15.38 35.91 28.89
C LYS A 188 16.64 36.50 29.48
#